data_AF-A0A6C0C891-F1
#
_entry.id   AF-A0A6C0C891-F1
#
_cell.length_a   1.000
_cell.length_b   1.000
_cell.length_c   1.000
_cell.angle_alpha   90.00
_cell.angle_beta   90.00
_cell.angle_gamma   90.00
#
_symmetry.space_group_name_H-M   'P 1'
#
loop_
_entity.id
_entity.type
_entity.pdbx_description
1 polymer ?
#
loop_
_entity_poly.entity_id
_entity_poly.type
_entity_poly.pdbx_seq_one_letter_code
_entity_poly.pdbx_strand_id
1 'polypeptide(L)'
;MCTKGLMDIYFYLYDCCVTLQSLTYKLFGSFHTIYFYDGEALTNITINYHTNISMSSYQQGMYYVQTSGESCDDNFIFNGTIDDVTRYIISHNDSTIPIISYQNMYNRKNIILSDNEQILNINLHPIDRYYCYLEHDKTYAKVTDFGTILKILLDTSCTHVSFIQTFPFKKNTYEIKDVTLKMLYS
;
A
#
# COMPACT_ATOMS: atom_id res chain seq x y z
N MET A 1 10.62 -42.96 1.62
CA MET A 1 9.25 -43.27 1.13
C MET A 1 8.14 -42.45 1.84
N CYS A 2 8.40 -41.77 2.97
CA CYS A 2 7.40 -40.94 3.69
C CYS A 2 7.18 -39.51 3.16
N THR A 3 8.05 -38.99 2.29
CA THR A 3 8.00 -37.59 1.83
C THR A 3 6.92 -37.34 0.78
N LYS A 4 6.54 -38.35 -0.01
CA LYS A 4 5.54 -38.20 -1.09
C LYS A 4 4.12 -38.04 -0.53
N GLY A 5 3.72 -38.90 0.40
CA GLY A 5 2.38 -38.81 1.02
C GLY A 5 2.17 -37.52 1.82
N LEU A 6 3.22 -37.00 2.48
CA LEU A 6 3.15 -35.70 3.16
C LEU A 6 3.02 -34.53 2.17
N MET A 7 3.73 -34.60 1.03
CA MET A 7 3.59 -33.59 -0.02
C MET A 7 2.21 -33.63 -0.67
N ASP A 8 1.66 -34.81 -0.93
CA ASP A 8 0.32 -34.95 -1.52
C ASP A 8 -0.77 -34.39 -0.57
N ILE A 9 -0.65 -34.66 0.74
CA ILE A 9 -1.54 -34.08 1.76
C ILE A 9 -1.37 -32.55 1.82
N TYR A 10 -0.13 -32.06 1.76
CA TYR A 10 0.15 -30.62 1.77
C TYR A 10 -0.51 -29.92 0.58
N PHE A 11 -0.34 -30.43 -0.64
CA PHE A 11 -0.96 -29.84 -1.83
C PHE A 11 -2.49 -29.90 -1.78
N TYR A 12 -3.06 -31.00 -1.30
CA TYR A 12 -4.51 -31.11 -1.15
C TYR A 12 -5.07 -30.08 -0.15
N LEU A 13 -4.41 -29.92 1.01
CA LEU A 13 -4.80 -28.91 2.00
C LEU A 13 -4.63 -27.49 1.45
N TYR A 14 -3.54 -27.23 0.73
CA TYR A 14 -3.28 -25.95 0.08
C TYR A 14 -4.39 -25.61 -0.93
N ASP A 15 -4.72 -26.53 -1.84
CA ASP A 15 -5.77 -26.33 -2.84
C ASP A 15 -7.14 -26.11 -2.19
N CYS A 16 -7.45 -26.85 -1.11
CA CYS A 16 -8.67 -26.66 -0.34
C CYS A 16 -8.73 -25.26 0.28
N CYS A 17 -7.64 -24.81 0.91
CA CYS A 17 -7.54 -23.46 1.47
C CYS A 17 -7.72 -22.37 0.41
N VAL A 18 -7.05 -22.49 -0.73
CA VAL A 18 -7.16 -21.53 -1.85
C VAL A 18 -8.60 -21.51 -2.40
N THR A 19 -9.24 -22.68 -2.51
CA THR A 19 -10.64 -22.79 -2.98
C THR A 19 -11.60 -22.12 -2.00
N LEU A 20 -11.47 -22.38 -0.70
CA LEU A 20 -12.28 -21.74 0.34
C LEU A 20 -12.08 -20.23 0.36
N GLN A 21 -10.85 -19.76 0.18
CA GLN A 21 -10.53 -18.34 0.09
C GLN A 21 -11.20 -17.69 -1.14
N SER A 22 -11.07 -18.29 -2.32
CA SER A 22 -11.75 -17.82 -3.55
C SER A 22 -13.27 -17.77 -3.37
N LEU A 23 -13.87 -18.80 -2.77
CA LEU A 23 -15.31 -18.82 -2.50
C LEU A 23 -15.73 -17.68 -1.54
N THR A 24 -14.92 -17.42 -0.53
CA THR A 24 -15.17 -16.35 0.45
C THR A 24 -15.18 -14.99 -0.25
N TYR A 25 -14.18 -14.69 -1.08
CA TYR A 25 -14.14 -13.43 -1.83
C TYR A 25 -15.27 -13.31 -2.87
N LYS A 26 -15.70 -14.42 -3.48
CA LYS A 26 -16.86 -14.42 -4.38
C LYS A 26 -18.18 -14.12 -3.66
N LEU A 27 -18.32 -14.56 -2.42
CA LEU A 27 -19.55 -14.38 -1.64
C LEU A 27 -19.61 -13.01 -0.96
N PHE A 28 -18.48 -12.53 -0.45
CA PHE A 28 -18.43 -11.33 0.40
C PHE A 28 -17.74 -10.12 -0.25
N GLY A 29 -17.15 -10.30 -1.44
CA GLY A 29 -16.32 -9.29 -2.09
C GLY A 29 -14.97 -9.11 -1.42
N SER A 30 -14.26 -8.04 -1.79
CA SER A 30 -13.01 -7.65 -1.14
C SER A 30 -13.26 -7.09 0.25
N PHE A 31 -12.39 -7.43 1.20
CA PHE A 31 -12.41 -6.85 2.55
C PHE A 31 -11.59 -5.57 2.57
N HIS A 32 -12.13 -4.53 3.20
CA HIS A 32 -11.48 -3.22 3.28
C HIS A 32 -11.23 -2.89 4.74
N THR A 33 -9.96 -2.75 5.12
CA THR A 33 -9.56 -2.25 6.43
C THR A 33 -9.19 -0.79 6.28
N ILE A 34 -9.85 0.07 7.06
CA ILE A 34 -9.73 1.53 6.96
C ILE A 34 -9.03 2.04 8.21
N TYR A 35 -7.97 2.81 7.99
CA TYR A 35 -7.20 3.47 9.03
C TYR A 35 -7.25 4.98 8.84
N PHE A 36 -7.34 5.71 9.94
CA PHE A 36 -7.16 7.16 10.00
C PHE A 36 -5.76 7.47 10.52
N TYR A 37 -5.04 8.37 9.84
CA TYR A 37 -3.72 8.83 10.25
C TYR A 37 -3.83 10.25 10.84
N ASP A 38 -3.43 10.40 12.10
CA ASP A 38 -3.49 11.68 12.83
C ASP A 38 -2.22 12.54 12.69
N GLY A 39 -1.21 12.04 11.96
CA GLY A 39 0.11 12.67 11.85
C GLY A 39 1.21 11.92 12.59
N GLU A 40 0.84 11.02 13.52
CA GLU A 40 1.78 10.21 14.31
C GLU A 40 1.48 8.71 14.19
N ALA A 41 0.21 8.33 14.26
CA ALA A 41 -0.24 6.94 14.35
C ALA A 41 -1.43 6.63 13.43
N LEU A 42 -1.54 5.35 13.06
CA LEU A 42 -2.70 4.80 12.37
C LEU A 42 -3.70 4.25 13.38
N THR A 43 -4.92 4.77 13.35
CA THR A 43 -6.06 4.24 14.12
C THR A 43 -6.97 3.45 13.19
N ASN A 44 -7.24 2.17 13.49
CA ASN A 44 -8.22 1.39 12.72
C ASN A 44 -9.64 1.90 13.01
N ILE A 45 -10.31 2.39 11.97
CA ILE A 45 -11.67 2.96 12.02
C ILE A 45 -12.67 2.14 11.21
N THR A 46 -12.33 0.90 10.83
CA THR A 46 -13.17 0.05 9.98
C THR A 46 -14.58 -0.15 10.55
N ILE A 47 -14.69 -0.43 11.85
CA ILE A 47 -15.98 -0.61 12.52
C ILE A 47 -16.75 0.72 12.58
N ASN A 48 -16.07 1.81 12.94
CA ASN A 48 -16.67 3.15 12.97
C ASN A 48 -17.27 3.53 11.62
N TYR A 49 -16.52 3.26 10.55
CA TYR A 49 -16.95 3.48 9.17
C TYR A 49 -18.21 2.69 8.83
N HIS A 50 -18.23 1.38 9.07
CA HIS A 50 -19.38 0.54 8.72
C HIS A 50 -20.62 0.76 9.61
N THR A 51 -20.42 1.16 10.86
CA THR A 51 -21.53 1.42 11.81
C THR A 51 -21.97 2.89 11.84
N ASN A 52 -21.22 3.77 11.18
CA ASN A 52 -21.36 5.23 11.25
C ASN A 52 -21.30 5.79 12.69
N ILE A 53 -20.63 5.10 13.62
CA ILE A 53 -20.48 5.51 15.02
C ILE A 53 -19.22 6.35 15.19
N SER A 54 -19.35 7.52 15.81
CA SER A 54 -18.24 8.45 16.10
C SER A 54 -17.46 8.93 14.87
N MET A 55 -18.09 8.91 13.69
CA MET A 55 -17.47 9.32 12.42
C MET A 55 -17.22 10.83 12.30
N SER A 56 -17.77 11.66 13.20
CA SER A 56 -17.52 13.10 13.23
C SER A 56 -16.05 13.45 13.41
N SER A 57 -15.30 12.63 14.17
CA SER A 57 -13.87 12.82 14.40
C SER A 57 -12.99 12.42 13.21
N TYR A 58 -13.57 11.74 12.22
CA TYR A 58 -12.89 11.18 11.06
C TYR A 58 -13.53 11.67 9.76
N GLN A 59 -14.04 12.90 9.73
CA GLN A 59 -14.69 13.45 8.53
C GLN A 59 -13.68 13.85 7.45
N GLN A 60 -12.54 14.40 7.86
CA GLN A 60 -11.48 14.87 6.97
C GLN A 60 -10.11 14.56 7.57
N GLY A 61 -9.18 14.15 6.72
CA GLY A 61 -7.79 13.90 7.10
C GLY A 61 -7.14 12.91 6.16
N MET A 62 -6.12 12.23 6.67
CA MET A 62 -5.39 11.23 5.90
C MET A 62 -5.89 9.83 6.25
N TYR A 63 -6.20 9.06 5.22
CA TYR A 63 -6.72 7.71 5.35
C TYR A 63 -5.82 6.73 4.65
N TYR A 64 -5.68 5.56 5.24
CA TYR A 64 -5.04 4.40 4.63
C TYR A 64 -6.07 3.29 4.53
N VAL A 65 -6.28 2.79 3.31
CA VAL A 65 -7.19 1.69 3.03
C VAL A 65 -6.34 0.51 2.55
N GLN A 66 -6.43 -0.58 3.31
CA GLN A 66 -5.91 -1.88 2.93
C GLN A 66 -7.06 -2.73 2.40
N THR A 67 -6.99 -3.11 1.14
CA THR A 67 -7.98 -3.96 0.51
C THR A 67 -7.41 -5.35 0.33
N SER A 68 -8.13 -6.38 0.77
CA SER A 68 -7.77 -7.77 0.54
C SER A 68 -8.82 -8.42 -0.35
N GLY A 69 -8.41 -8.83 -1.56
CA GLY A 69 -9.26 -9.45 -2.56
C GLY A 69 -8.71 -10.77 -3.11
N GLU A 70 -9.44 -11.38 -4.05
CA GLU A 70 -9.07 -12.66 -4.69
C GLU A 70 -7.80 -12.55 -5.53
N SER A 71 -7.56 -11.39 -6.16
CA SER A 71 -6.47 -11.16 -7.10
C SER A 71 -5.25 -10.45 -6.50
N CYS A 72 -5.45 -9.52 -5.55
CA CYS A 72 -4.35 -8.80 -4.90
C CYS A 72 -4.77 -8.12 -3.59
N ASP A 73 -3.78 -7.92 -2.70
CA ASP A 73 -3.92 -7.05 -1.52
C ASP A 73 -3.51 -5.62 -1.89
N ASP A 74 -4.43 -4.68 -2.04
CA ASP A 74 -4.11 -3.30 -2.40
C ASP A 74 -3.97 -2.37 -1.20
N ASN A 75 -3.16 -1.33 -1.37
CA ASN A 75 -2.86 -0.36 -0.35
C ASN A 75 -3.00 1.03 -0.97
N PHE A 76 -3.88 1.86 -0.40
CA PHE A 76 -4.08 3.21 -0.90
C PHE A 76 -4.12 4.22 0.24
N ILE A 77 -3.44 5.35 0.04
CA ILE A 77 -3.44 6.48 0.96
C ILE A 77 -4.11 7.68 0.31
N PHE A 78 -5.06 8.27 1.01
CA PHE A 78 -5.82 9.46 0.61
C PHE A 78 -5.58 10.59 1.60
N ASN A 79 -5.60 11.83 1.14
CA ASN A 79 -5.73 13.00 2.01
C ASN A 79 -6.99 13.78 1.63
N GLY A 80 -8.11 13.47 2.28
CA GLY A 80 -9.41 13.96 1.85
C GLY A 80 -10.49 13.75 2.90
N THR A 81 -11.68 13.40 2.44
CA THR A 81 -12.85 13.14 3.28
C THR A 81 -13.15 11.65 3.38
N ILE A 82 -13.94 11.24 4.37
CA ILE A 82 -14.41 9.85 4.42
C ILE A 82 -15.27 9.47 3.20
N ASP A 83 -15.95 10.44 2.58
CA ASP A 83 -16.70 10.20 1.35
C ASP A 83 -15.78 9.83 0.17
N ASP A 84 -14.53 10.32 0.15
CA ASP A 84 -13.52 9.88 -0.83
C ASP A 84 -13.18 8.41 -0.64
N VAL A 85 -13.04 7.96 0.63
CA VAL A 85 -12.83 6.55 0.98
C VAL A 85 -14.01 5.70 0.52
N THR A 86 -15.25 6.16 0.75
CA THR A 86 -16.46 5.47 0.29
C THR A 86 -16.49 5.34 -1.22
N ARG A 87 -16.21 6.43 -1.95
CA ARG A 87 -16.15 6.40 -3.43
C ARG A 87 -15.09 5.42 -3.92
N TYR A 88 -13.91 5.41 -3.30
CA TYR A 88 -12.85 4.46 -3.62
C TYR A 88 -13.32 3.01 -3.44
N ILE A 89 -13.89 2.66 -2.28
CA ILE A 89 -14.35 1.29 -1.98
C ILE A 89 -15.41 0.84 -2.99
N ILE A 90 -16.37 1.71 -3.32
CA ILE A 90 -17.39 1.41 -4.35
C ILE A 90 -16.71 1.16 -5.70
N SER A 91 -15.84 2.08 -6.13
CA SER A 91 -15.16 1.98 -7.43
C SER A 91 -14.25 0.74 -7.54
N HIS A 92 -13.64 0.32 -6.43
CA HIS A 92 -12.81 -0.88 -6.34
C HIS A 92 -13.66 -2.15 -6.45
N ASN A 93 -14.76 -2.25 -5.72
CA ASN A 93 -15.68 -3.39 -5.80
C ASN A 93 -16.34 -3.52 -7.18
N ASP A 94 -16.67 -2.40 -7.81
CA ASP A 94 -17.26 -2.38 -9.16
C ASP A 94 -16.23 -2.65 -10.27
N SER A 95 -14.97 -2.98 -9.92
CA SER A 95 -13.86 -3.24 -10.85
C SER A 95 -13.59 -2.09 -11.83
N THR A 96 -13.99 -0.87 -11.47
CA THR A 96 -13.74 0.34 -12.28
C THR A 96 -12.32 0.85 -12.10
N ILE A 97 -11.66 0.47 -11.00
CA ILE A 97 -10.22 0.65 -10.83
C ILE A 97 -9.52 -0.52 -11.54
N PRO A 98 -8.64 -0.25 -12.52
CA PRO A 98 -7.93 -1.31 -13.22
C PRO A 98 -7.08 -2.11 -12.22
N ILE A 99 -7.23 -3.43 -12.22
CA ILE A 99 -6.26 -4.33 -11.60
C ILE A 99 -4.95 -4.14 -12.37
N ILE A 100 -4.00 -3.43 -11.76
CA ILE A 100 -2.73 -3.12 -12.41
C ILE A 100 -1.92 -4.41 -12.44
N SER A 101 -1.79 -5.01 -13.63
CA SER A 101 -0.95 -6.20 -13.78
C SER A 101 0.51 -5.83 -13.55
N TYR A 102 1.21 -6.63 -12.73
CA TYR A 102 2.61 -6.43 -12.32
C TYR A 102 3.64 -6.38 -13.47
N GLN A 103 3.21 -6.54 -14.72
CA GLN A 103 4.08 -6.81 -15.86
C GLN A 103 4.74 -5.56 -16.47
N ASN A 104 4.36 -4.35 -16.08
CA ASN A 104 4.99 -3.11 -16.58
C ASN A 104 5.61 -2.23 -15.47
N MET A 105 6.93 -2.33 -15.38
CA MET A 105 7.91 -1.25 -15.18
C MET A 105 7.81 -0.37 -13.93
N TYR A 106 8.53 -0.79 -12.89
CA TYR A 106 9.06 0.14 -11.89
C TYR A 106 10.42 0.64 -12.34
N ASN A 107 10.49 1.84 -12.93
CA ASN A 107 11.76 2.54 -13.11
C ASN A 107 12.14 3.30 -11.84
N ARG A 108 12.04 2.64 -10.68
CA ARG A 108 12.53 3.19 -9.43
C ARG A 108 14.03 3.35 -9.55
N LYS A 109 14.51 4.56 -9.32
CA LYS A 109 15.94 4.86 -9.23
C LYS A 109 16.57 4.02 -8.12
N ASN A 110 17.87 3.76 -8.23
CA ASN A 110 18.60 3.12 -7.15
C ASN A 110 18.65 4.08 -5.96
N ILE A 111 18.02 3.68 -4.85
CA ILE A 111 17.98 4.49 -3.63
C ILE A 111 18.53 3.72 -2.43
N ILE A 112 19.10 4.46 -1.49
CA ILE A 112 19.40 3.99 -0.13
C ILE A 112 18.59 4.85 0.84
N LEU A 113 17.89 4.19 1.74
CA LEU A 113 17.19 4.84 2.85
C LEU A 113 18.06 4.76 4.09
N SER A 114 18.04 5.83 4.89
CA SER A 114 18.78 5.85 6.14
C SER A 114 18.06 6.62 7.24
N ASP A 115 18.19 6.13 8.47
CA ASP A 115 17.75 6.78 9.69
C ASP A 115 18.98 7.08 10.55
N ASN A 116 19.29 8.35 10.78
CA ASN A 116 20.46 8.79 11.56
C ASN A 116 21.75 8.03 11.18
N GLU A 117 22.09 8.05 9.88
CA GLU A 117 23.26 7.38 9.28
C GLU A 117 23.19 5.84 9.19
N GLN A 118 22.21 5.19 9.80
CA GLN A 118 22.01 3.74 9.66
C GLN A 118 21.23 3.42 8.39
N ILE A 119 21.74 2.50 7.58
CA ILE A 119 21.07 2.05 6.36
C ILE A 119 19.87 1.18 6.73
N LEU A 120 18.71 1.52 6.16
CA LEU A 120 17.47 0.77 6.32
C LEU A 120 17.37 -0.28 5.21
N ASN A 121 17.24 -1.55 5.61
CA ASN A 121 16.99 -2.66 4.68
C ASN A 121 15.50 -3.01 4.69
N ILE A 122 14.71 -2.27 3.92
CA ILE A 122 13.25 -2.42 3.88
C ILE A 122 12.75 -2.81 2.49
N ASN A 123 11.70 -3.63 2.47
CA ASN A 123 11.01 -3.99 1.23
C ASN A 123 10.13 -2.84 0.76
N LEU A 124 10.52 -2.19 -0.34
CA LEU A 124 9.80 -1.07 -0.94
C LEU A 124 8.67 -1.47 -1.89
N HIS A 125 8.38 -2.76 -2.03
CA HIS A 125 7.31 -3.25 -2.91
C HIS A 125 5.93 -2.62 -2.63
N PRO A 126 5.49 -2.40 -1.38
CA PRO A 126 4.22 -1.71 -1.12
C PRO A 126 4.17 -0.28 -1.68
N ILE A 127 5.31 0.42 -1.68
CA ILE A 127 5.44 1.79 -2.20
C ILE A 127 5.37 1.81 -3.72
N ASP A 128 6.03 0.86 -4.37
CA ASP A 128 5.96 0.69 -5.82
C ASP A 128 4.53 0.51 -6.32
N ARG A 129 3.76 -0.33 -5.61
CA ARG A 129 2.35 -0.55 -5.91
C ARG A 129 1.52 0.71 -5.69
N TYR A 130 1.76 1.43 -4.58
CA TYR A 130 1.10 2.70 -4.34
C TYR A 130 1.37 3.72 -5.44
N TYR A 131 2.62 3.84 -5.91
CA TYR A 131 2.98 4.73 -7.02
C TYR A 131 2.23 4.40 -8.33
N CYS A 132 2.08 3.11 -8.66
CA CYS A 132 1.31 2.70 -9.83
C CYS A 132 -0.15 3.17 -9.76
N TYR A 133 -0.79 3.02 -8.61
CA TYR A 133 -2.15 3.54 -8.41
C TYR A 133 -2.22 5.05 -8.58
N LEU A 134 -1.22 5.77 -8.07
CA LEU A 134 -1.15 7.22 -8.21
C LEU A 134 -0.98 7.68 -9.66
N GLU A 135 -0.31 6.95 -10.53
CA GLU A 135 -0.18 7.34 -11.94
C GLU A 135 -1.48 7.08 -12.73
N HIS A 136 -2.21 6.02 -12.39
CA HIS A 136 -3.41 5.61 -13.13
C HIS A 136 -4.70 6.30 -12.68
N ASP A 137 -4.85 6.63 -11.41
CA ASP A 137 -6.08 7.21 -10.87
C ASP A 137 -5.89 8.70 -10.56
N LYS A 138 -6.62 9.60 -11.23
CA LYS A 138 -6.55 11.06 -11.00
C LYS A 138 -7.62 11.59 -10.05
N THR A 139 -8.46 10.72 -9.50
CA THR A 139 -9.77 11.10 -8.96
C THR A 139 -9.70 11.53 -7.51
N TYR A 140 -8.73 11.01 -6.75
CA TYR A 140 -8.63 11.24 -5.31
C TYR A 140 -7.42 12.09 -4.93
N ALA A 141 -7.50 12.77 -3.78
CA ALA A 141 -6.42 13.59 -3.26
C ALA A 141 -5.25 12.71 -2.77
N LYS A 142 -4.11 12.89 -3.42
CA LYS A 142 -2.94 12.00 -3.36
C LYS A 142 -1.95 12.46 -2.30
N VAL A 143 -1.44 11.50 -1.51
CA VAL A 143 -0.27 11.74 -0.67
C VAL A 143 0.98 11.49 -1.51
N THR A 144 1.82 12.51 -1.65
CA THR A 144 3.07 12.44 -2.42
C THR A 144 4.31 12.61 -1.55
N ASP A 145 4.15 12.99 -0.29
CA ASP A 145 5.24 13.07 0.69
C ASP A 145 5.78 11.69 1.01
N PHE A 146 7.06 11.45 0.69
CA PHE A 146 7.61 10.10 0.78
C PHE A 146 7.81 9.63 2.23
N GLY A 147 8.12 10.54 3.16
CA GLY A 147 8.24 10.23 4.58
C GLY A 147 6.93 9.72 5.18
N THR A 148 5.84 10.41 4.87
CA THR A 148 4.49 10.01 5.30
C THR A 148 4.09 8.65 4.71
N ILE A 149 4.38 8.41 3.42
CA ILE A 149 4.11 7.12 2.78
C ILE A 149 4.89 5.98 3.44
N LEU A 150 6.18 6.19 3.73
CA LEU A 150 7.00 5.21 4.45
C LEU A 150 6.43 4.91 5.84
N LYS A 151 6.01 5.95 6.56
CA LYS A 151 5.42 5.79 7.89
C LYS A 151 4.09 5.03 7.85
N ILE A 152 3.23 5.32 6.87
CA ILE A 152 1.92 4.69 6.76
C ILE A 152 2.01 3.25 6.24
N LEU A 153 2.75 3.00 5.17
CA LEU A 153 2.79 1.68 4.53
C LEU A 153 3.73 0.69 5.22
N LEU A 154 4.83 1.18 5.80
CA LEU A 154 5.91 0.34 6.31
C LEU A 154 6.23 0.58 7.80
N ASP A 155 5.52 1.48 8.49
CA ASP A 155 5.78 1.90 9.87
C ASP A 155 7.26 2.19 10.16
N THR A 156 7.94 2.78 9.17
CA THR A 156 9.39 2.97 9.21
C THR A 156 9.73 4.46 9.32
N SER A 157 10.55 4.83 10.31
CA SER A 157 11.19 6.15 10.35
C SER A 157 12.36 6.19 9.38
N CYS A 158 12.46 7.27 8.61
CA CYS A 158 13.56 7.52 7.69
C CYS A 158 13.91 8.99 7.78
N THR A 159 15.19 9.34 7.80
CA THR A 159 15.63 10.74 7.87
C THR A 159 16.16 11.23 6.53
N HIS A 160 16.73 10.33 5.72
CA HIS A 160 17.38 10.70 4.47
C HIS A 160 17.19 9.65 3.37
N VAL A 161 17.16 10.12 2.14
CA VAL A 161 17.15 9.29 0.93
C VAL A 161 18.35 9.66 0.07
N SER A 162 19.16 8.67 -0.26
CA SER A 162 20.28 8.82 -1.19
C SER A 162 19.92 8.24 -2.55
N PHE A 163 20.00 9.04 -3.61
CA PHE A 163 19.85 8.59 -4.99
C PHE A 163 21.21 8.24 -5.58
N ILE A 164 21.35 7.04 -6.13
CA ILE A 164 22.59 6.54 -6.74
C ILE A 164 22.43 6.48 -8.26
N GLN A 165 23.28 7.21 -8.95
CA GLN A 165 23.51 7.08 -10.39
C GLN A 165 24.83 6.35 -10.61
N THR A 166 24.87 5.38 -11.53
CA THR A 166 26.07 4.56 -11.79
C THR A 166 26.95 5.15 -12.90
N PHE A 167 26.42 5.99 -13.80
CA PHE A 167 27.18 6.59 -14.89
C PHE A 167 26.76 8.05 -15.22
N PRO A 168 27.61 9.07 -14.96
CA PRO A 168 28.76 9.00 -14.04
C PRO A 168 28.31 8.61 -12.63
N PHE A 169 29.22 8.06 -11.80
CA PHE A 169 28.86 7.75 -10.42
C PHE A 169 28.53 9.03 -9.65
N LYS A 170 27.28 9.14 -9.18
CA LYS A 170 26.82 10.28 -8.38
C LYS A 170 25.91 9.79 -7.26
N LYS A 171 26.15 10.27 -6.05
CA LYS A 171 25.26 10.09 -4.88
C LYS A 171 24.74 11.45 -4.46
N ASN A 172 23.43 11.64 -4.49
CA ASN A 172 22.78 12.84 -3.95
C ASN A 172 21.91 12.43 -2.77
N THR A 173 22.16 13.03 -1.61
CA THR A 173 21.40 12.77 -0.38
C THR A 173 20.48 13.94 -0.10
N TYR A 174 19.22 13.64 0.21
CA TYR A 174 18.21 14.62 0.60
C TYR A 174 17.61 14.24 1.94
N GLU A 175 17.21 15.23 2.74
CA GLU A 175 16.36 14.98 3.90
C GLU A 175 15.00 14.45 3.44
N ILE A 176 14.41 13.54 4.21
CA ILE A 176 13.17 12.84 3.83
C ILE A 176 12.02 13.79 3.51
N LYS A 177 11.94 14.91 4.23
CA LYS A 177 10.90 15.94 4.10
C LYS A 177 10.94 16.66 2.75
N ASP A 178 12.09 16.61 2.07
CA ASP A 178 12.31 17.24 0.76
C ASP A 178 12.09 16.24 -0.39
N VAL A 179 11.74 14.99 -0.07
CA VAL A 179 11.60 13.90 -1.05
C VAL A 179 10.12 13.62 -1.30
N THR A 180 9.71 13.80 -2.55
CA THR A 180 8.40 13.34 -3.01
C THR A 180 8.49 11.96 -3.64
N LEU A 181 7.40 11.22 -3.61
CA LEU A 181 7.31 9.88 -4.20
C LEU A 181 7.74 9.89 -5.68
N LYS A 182 7.33 10.90 -6.45
CA LYS A 182 7.69 11.04 -7.86
C LYS A 182 9.21 11.14 -8.09
N MET A 183 9.97 11.67 -7.15
CA MET A 183 11.44 11.74 -7.28
C MET A 183 12.08 10.36 -7.34
N LEU A 184 11.46 9.34 -6.72
CA LEU A 184 11.94 7.96 -6.73
C LEU A 184 11.87 7.31 -8.10
N TYR A 185 10.97 7.77 -8.98
CA TYR A 185 10.69 7.13 -10.26
C TYR A 185 11.22 7.99 -11.42
N SER A 186 11.40 7.35 -12.58
CA SER A 186 11.98 7.92 -13.81
C SER A 186 11.10 7.64 -15.00
#